data_AF-A0A2N2LRX5-F1
#
_entry.id   AF-A0A2N2LRX5-F1
#
_cell.length_a   1.000
_cell.length_b   1.000
_cell.length_c   1.000
_cell.angle_alpha   90.00
_cell.angle_beta   90.00
_cell.angle_gamma   90.00
#
_symmetry.space_group_name_H-M   'P 1'
#
loop_
_entity.id
_entity.type
_entity.pdbx_description
1 polymer ?
#
loop_
_entity_poly.entity_id
_entity_poly.type
_entity_poly.pdbx_seq_one_letter_code
_entity_poly.pdbx_strand_id
1 'polypeptide(L)'
;MKILIINLSTGESQTRNLEDPLVGGRLLSSLLVSEFVDPKCDPLGPDNALVFASGPLSNMRTSTGSRLSVGCKSPLTKGIKEANAGGMAGDSISGLGYRAIVFLGSLPKDKHAIGILNSRGFKL
;
A
#
# COMPACT_ATOMS: atom_id res chain seq x y z
N MET A 1 4.29 -4.64 13.67
CA MET A 1 4.08 -3.71 12.53
C MET A 1 2.61 -3.63 12.23
N LYS A 2 2.14 -2.54 11.61
CA LYS A 2 0.72 -2.37 11.23
C LYS A 2 0.54 -2.28 9.73
N ILE A 3 -0.67 -2.55 9.26
CA ILE A 3 -1.12 -2.22 7.91
C ILE A 3 -2.13 -1.08 8.05
N LEU A 4 -1.91 0.00 7.33
CA LEU A 4 -2.82 1.14 7.24
C LEU A 4 -3.72 0.98 6.03
N ILE A 5 -5.03 1.05 6.21
CA ILE A 5 -6.01 0.94 5.13
C ILE A 5 -6.76 2.26 5.07
N ILE A 6 -6.79 2.89 3.89
CA ILE A 6 -7.38 4.19 3.63
C ILE A 6 -8.45 4.02 2.55
N ASN A 7 -9.66 4.47 2.82
CA ASN A 7 -10.72 4.56 1.83
C ASN A 7 -10.80 6.00 1.30
N LEU A 8 -10.42 6.21 0.04
CA LEU A 8 -10.40 7.54 -0.59
C LEU A 8 -11.80 8.07 -0.87
N SER A 9 -12.80 7.20 -0.99
CA SER A 9 -14.19 7.60 -1.22
C SER A 9 -14.83 8.18 0.05
N THR A 10 -14.47 7.67 1.23
CA THR A 10 -15.03 8.13 2.53
C THR A 10 -14.08 9.03 3.31
N GLY A 11 -12.77 8.99 3.02
CA GLY A 11 -11.72 9.65 3.81
C GLY A 11 -11.37 8.92 5.11
N GLU A 12 -12.00 7.77 5.38
CA GLU A 12 -11.74 7.01 6.60
C GLU A 12 -10.46 6.20 6.49
N SER A 13 -9.81 5.99 7.65
CA SER A 13 -8.65 5.11 7.74
C SER A 13 -8.75 4.21 8.96
N GLN A 14 -8.22 3.00 8.80
CA GLN A 14 -8.16 1.99 9.87
C GLN A 14 -6.79 1.31 9.86
N THR A 15 -6.42 0.74 10.99
CA THR A 15 -5.16 -0.01 11.11
C THR A 15 -5.43 -1.41 11.61
N ARG A 16 -4.69 -2.37 11.08
CA ARG A 16 -4.66 -3.75 11.57
C ARG A 16 -3.24 -4.17 11.89
N ASN A 17 -3.08 -5.10 12.83
CA ASN A 17 -1.78 -5.66 13.15
C ASN A 17 -1.35 -6.62 12.04
N LEU A 18 -0.06 -6.62 11.75
CA LEU A 18 0.58 -7.65 10.94
C LEU A 18 1.05 -8.77 11.87
N GLU A 19 0.53 -9.99 11.68
CA GLU A 19 0.82 -11.14 12.53
C GLU A 19 2.29 -11.59 12.41
N ASP A 20 2.75 -11.85 11.18
CA ASP A 20 4.14 -12.22 10.91
C ASP A 20 4.96 -10.97 10.50
N PRO A 21 5.94 -10.54 11.32
CA PRO A 21 6.76 -9.38 11.02
C PRO A 21 7.67 -9.54 9.79
N LEU A 22 7.93 -10.78 9.35
CA LEU A 22 8.75 -11.09 8.17
C LEU A 22 7.96 -10.95 6.86
N VAL A 23 6.64 -10.92 6.92
CA VAL A 23 5.80 -10.67 5.73
C VAL A 23 5.96 -9.21 5.29
N GLY A 24 6.29 -9.03 4.01
CA GLY A 24 6.53 -7.71 3.42
C GLY A 24 6.73 -7.76 1.91
N GLY A 25 7.02 -6.61 1.31
CA GLY A 25 7.32 -6.46 -0.12
C GLY A 25 6.26 -7.11 -1.02
N ARG A 26 6.72 -7.82 -2.06
CA ARG A 26 5.86 -8.45 -3.06
C ARG A 26 4.87 -9.45 -2.46
N LEU A 27 5.29 -10.25 -1.48
CA LEU A 27 4.41 -11.22 -0.82
C LEU A 27 3.23 -10.51 -0.18
N LEU A 28 3.50 -9.50 0.65
CA LEU A 28 2.44 -8.75 1.32
C LEU A 28 1.55 -8.00 0.32
N SER A 29 2.12 -7.37 -0.71
CA SER A 29 1.30 -6.69 -1.72
C SER A 29 0.37 -7.67 -2.44
N SER A 30 0.82 -8.89 -2.73
CA SER A 30 -0.02 -9.90 -3.39
C SER A 30 -1.13 -10.42 -2.49
N LEU A 31 -0.87 -10.64 -1.20
CA LEU A 31 -1.89 -11.04 -0.23
C LEU A 31 -2.97 -9.96 -0.11
N LEU A 32 -2.56 -8.69 0.00
CA LEU A 32 -3.49 -7.57 0.11
C LEU A 32 -4.30 -7.35 -1.17
N VAL A 33 -3.69 -7.45 -2.36
CA VAL A 33 -4.44 -7.37 -3.62
C VAL A 33 -5.45 -8.53 -3.71
N SER A 34 -5.05 -9.75 -3.35
CA SER A 34 -5.96 -10.90 -3.36
C SER A 34 -7.11 -10.76 -2.37
N GLU A 35 -6.91 -10.02 -1.28
CA GLU A 35 -7.94 -9.77 -0.26
C GLU A 35 -8.93 -8.69 -0.70
N PHE A 36 -8.43 -7.58 -1.24
CA PHE A 36 -9.24 -6.38 -1.46
C PHE A 36 -9.75 -6.20 -2.89
N VAL A 37 -9.24 -6.95 -3.88
CA VAL A 37 -9.56 -6.71 -5.29
C VAL A 37 -10.38 -7.85 -5.87
N ASP A 38 -11.57 -7.53 -6.39
CA ASP A 38 -12.32 -8.47 -7.22
C ASP A 38 -11.58 -8.69 -8.56
N PRO A 39 -11.19 -9.95 -8.90
CA PRO A 39 -10.52 -10.24 -10.16
C PRO A 39 -11.36 -9.89 -11.41
N LYS A 40 -12.64 -9.57 -11.27
CA LYS A 40 -13.53 -9.12 -12.34
C LYS A 40 -13.72 -7.60 -12.42
N CYS A 41 -13.24 -6.83 -11.44
CA CYS A 41 -13.44 -5.37 -11.43
C CYS A 41 -12.76 -4.65 -12.62
N ASP A 42 -13.16 -3.42 -12.90
CA ASP A 42 -12.36 -2.55 -13.76
C ASP A 42 -11.05 -2.19 -13.03
N PRO A 43 -9.86 -2.43 -13.60
CA PRO A 43 -8.58 -2.03 -13.00
C PRO A 43 -8.42 -0.51 -12.80
N LEU A 44 -9.21 0.33 -13.47
CA LEU A 44 -9.23 1.79 -13.25
C LEU A 44 -10.43 2.26 -12.41
N GLY A 45 -11.27 1.33 -11.95
CA GLY A 45 -12.42 1.60 -11.11
C GLY A 45 -12.10 1.65 -9.62
N PRO A 46 -13.07 2.08 -8.78
CA PRO A 46 -12.90 2.22 -7.33
C PRO A 46 -12.75 0.88 -6.58
N ASP A 47 -13.09 -0.23 -7.23
CA ASP A 47 -13.01 -1.58 -6.65
C ASP A 47 -11.61 -2.21 -6.79
N ASN A 48 -10.66 -1.51 -7.43
CA ASN A 48 -9.25 -1.88 -7.39
C ASN A 48 -8.60 -1.30 -6.13
N ALA A 49 -7.53 -1.94 -5.68
CA ALA A 49 -6.71 -1.47 -4.57
C ALA A 49 -5.32 -1.10 -5.08
N LEU A 50 -4.75 -0.04 -4.51
CA LEU A 50 -3.35 0.32 -4.69
C LEU A 50 -2.61 0.06 -3.37
N VAL A 51 -1.67 -0.87 -3.39
CA VAL A 51 -0.99 -1.36 -2.19
C VAL A 51 0.48 -0.96 -2.22
N PHE A 52 0.94 -0.27 -1.19
CA PHE A 52 2.35 0.07 -0.98
C PHE A 52 2.87 -0.79 0.16
N ALA A 53 3.80 -1.71 -0.09
CA ALA A 53 4.33 -2.64 0.90
C ALA A 53 5.86 -2.56 0.99
N SER A 54 6.38 -2.21 2.16
CA SER A 54 7.83 -2.20 2.40
C SER A 54 8.36 -3.62 2.65
N GLY A 55 9.63 -3.84 2.33
CA GLY A 55 10.31 -5.10 2.64
C GLY A 55 10.57 -5.28 4.14
N PRO A 56 10.78 -6.52 4.63
CA PRO A 56 11.01 -6.79 6.05
C PRO A 56 12.23 -6.05 6.61
N LEU A 57 13.26 -5.84 5.79
CA LEU A 57 14.52 -5.17 6.14
C LEU A 57 14.47 -3.64 6.05
N SER A 58 13.35 -3.06 5.62
CA SER A 58 13.22 -1.61 5.55
C SER A 58 13.30 -0.99 6.95
N ASN A 59 14.01 0.13 7.05
CA ASN A 59 14.37 0.87 8.25
C ASN A 59 15.28 0.10 9.25
N MET A 60 15.97 -0.95 8.81
CA MET A 60 16.95 -1.70 9.63
C MET A 60 18.41 -1.30 9.38
N ARG A 61 18.66 -0.20 8.65
CA ARG A 61 20.01 0.24 8.24
C ARG A 61 20.79 -0.80 7.44
N THR A 62 20.08 -1.70 6.75
CA THR A 62 20.68 -2.64 5.82
C THR A 62 20.94 -1.95 4.49
N SER A 63 22.15 -2.10 3.94
CA SER A 63 22.44 -1.66 2.58
C SER A 63 21.40 -2.24 1.61
N THR A 64 20.86 -1.39 0.73
CA THR A 64 19.82 -1.73 -0.26
C THR A 64 18.50 -2.31 0.30
N GLY A 65 18.27 -2.25 1.62
CA GLY A 65 17.09 -2.82 2.29
C GLY A 65 15.78 -2.01 2.15
N SER A 66 15.86 -0.75 1.73
CA SER A 66 14.70 0.12 1.49
C SER A 66 14.08 -0.14 0.11
N ARG A 67 13.42 -1.29 -0.03
CA ARG A 67 12.63 -1.62 -1.23
C ARG A 67 11.14 -1.48 -0.92
N LEU A 68 10.42 -0.89 -1.88
CA LEU A 68 8.97 -0.75 -1.85
C LEU A 68 8.38 -1.54 -3.01
N SER A 69 7.41 -2.40 -2.69
CA SER A 69 6.57 -3.08 -3.65
C SER A 69 5.23 -2.37 -3.77
N VAL A 70 4.85 -2.00 -4.99
CA VAL A 70 3.58 -1.36 -5.30
C VAL A 70 2.72 -2.33 -6.11
N GLY A 71 1.60 -2.78 -5.55
CA GLY A 71 0.74 -3.81 -6.12
C GLY A 71 -0.68 -3.33 -6.41
N CYS A 72 -1.27 -3.83 -7.51
CA CYS A 72 -2.68 -3.65 -7.87
C CYS A 72 -3.09 -4.64 -8.97
N LYS A 73 -4.36 -4.59 -9.40
CA LYS A 73 -4.75 -5.13 -10.72
C LYS A 73 -4.30 -4.18 -11.82
N SER A 74 -3.60 -4.70 -12.82
CA SER A 74 -3.02 -3.90 -13.90
C SER A 74 -4.07 -3.52 -14.95
N PRO A 75 -4.13 -2.24 -15.39
CA PRO A 75 -4.94 -1.86 -16.54
C PRO A 75 -4.38 -2.38 -17.87
N LEU A 76 -3.08 -2.67 -17.94
CA LEU A 76 -2.41 -3.17 -19.14
C LEU A 76 -2.62 -4.68 -19.31
N THR A 77 -2.28 -5.46 -18.27
CA THR A 77 -2.27 -6.93 -18.36
C THR A 77 -3.54 -7.58 -17.82
N LYS A 78 -4.42 -6.80 -17.16
CA LYS A 78 -5.69 -7.24 -16.54
C LYS A 78 -5.56 -8.24 -15.38
N GLY A 79 -4.37 -8.76 -15.11
CA GLY A 79 -4.05 -9.57 -13.94
C GLY A 79 -3.42 -8.75 -12.80
N ILE A 80 -2.96 -9.46 -11.78
CA ILE A 80 -2.17 -8.87 -10.70
C ILE A 80 -0.81 -8.39 -11.22
N LYS A 81 -0.35 -7.23 -10.72
CA LYS A 81 1.00 -6.70 -11.01
C LYS A 81 1.61 -6.10 -9.75
N GLU A 82 2.93 -6.28 -9.63
CA GLU A 82 3.76 -5.54 -8.69
C GLU A 82 4.86 -4.77 -9.44
N ALA A 83 5.15 -3.56 -8.98
CA ALA A 83 6.26 -2.73 -9.41
C ALA A 83 7.15 -2.43 -8.20
N ASN A 84 8.47 -2.52 -8.39
CA ASN A 84 9.42 -2.36 -7.31
C ASN A 84 10.18 -1.03 -7.44
N ALA A 85 10.29 -0.30 -6.34
CA ALA A 85 11.03 0.95 -6.25
C ALA A 85 12.07 0.90 -5.12
N GLY A 86 13.18 1.62 -5.31
CA GLY A 86 14.13 1.94 -4.25
C GLY A 86 13.87 3.33 -3.67
N GLY A 87 14.87 3.89 -2.98
CA GLY A 87 14.78 5.21 -2.36
C GLY A 87 14.29 5.15 -0.90
N MET A 88 13.75 6.25 -0.38
CA MET A 88 13.46 6.38 1.06
C MET A 88 12.04 5.93 1.44
N ALA A 89 11.14 5.70 0.48
CA ALA A 89 9.72 5.46 0.79
C ALA A 89 9.50 4.20 1.66
N GLY A 90 10.21 3.10 1.38
CA GLY A 90 10.12 1.87 2.17
C GLY A 90 10.53 2.08 3.63
N ASP A 91 11.64 2.79 3.84
CA ASP A 91 12.13 3.17 5.17
C ASP A 91 11.17 4.12 5.88
N SER A 92 10.67 5.17 5.21
CA SER A 92 9.75 6.15 5.81
C SER A 92 8.46 5.51 6.31
N ILE A 93 7.84 4.62 5.51
CA ILE A 93 6.62 3.91 5.90
C ILE A 93 6.91 3.00 7.10
N SER A 94 8.04 2.28 7.06
CA SER A 94 8.45 1.36 8.13
C SER A 94 8.80 2.09 9.42
N GLY A 95 9.45 3.26 9.32
CA GLY A 95 9.80 4.12 10.44
C GLY A 95 8.57 4.74 11.14
N LEU A 96 7.45 4.85 10.43
CA LEU A 96 6.16 5.22 11.02
C LEU A 96 5.40 4.03 11.63
N GLY A 97 6.00 2.83 11.63
CA GLY A 97 5.44 1.60 12.23
C GLY A 97 4.51 0.81 11.30
N TYR A 98 4.45 1.17 10.02
CA TYR A 98 3.61 0.50 9.03
C TYR A 98 4.44 -0.41 8.12
N ARG A 99 3.95 -1.61 7.82
CA ARG A 99 4.53 -2.49 6.79
C ARG A 99 3.90 -2.23 5.43
N ALA A 100 2.63 -1.83 5.42
CA ALA A 100 1.93 -1.50 4.19
C ALA A 100 0.89 -0.39 4.38
N ILE A 101 0.60 0.28 3.28
CA ILE A 101 -0.51 1.22 3.12
C ILE A 101 -1.36 0.72 1.96
N VAL A 102 -2.66 0.55 2.20
CA VAL A 102 -3.64 0.14 1.20
C VAL A 102 -4.55 1.32 0.92
N PHE A 103 -4.67 1.70 -0.35
CA PHE A 103 -5.65 2.68 -0.82
C PHE A 103 -6.79 1.94 -1.52
N LEU A 104 -8.01 2.20 -1.04
CA LEU A 104 -9.26 1.68 -1.58
C LEU A 104 -10.13 2.84 -2.08
N GLY A 105 -11.10 2.54 -2.95
CA GLY A 105 -12.01 3.54 -3.47
C GLY A 105 -11.31 4.56 -4.37
N SER A 106 -11.96 5.69 -4.60
CA SER A 106 -11.42 6.74 -5.44
C SER A 106 -11.94 8.12 -5.03
N LEU A 107 -11.19 9.14 -5.38
CA LEU A 107 -11.70 10.51 -5.38
C LEU A 107 -12.63 10.71 -6.59
N PRO A 108 -13.57 11.67 -6.53
CA PRO A 108 -14.30 12.09 -7.73
C PRO A 108 -13.34 12.48 -8.85
N LYS A 109 -13.70 12.17 -10.11
CA LYS A 109 -12.83 12.26 -11.30
C LYS A 109 -12.04 13.57 -11.44
N ASP A 110 -12.64 14.69 -11.05
CA ASP A 110 -12.06 16.04 -11.21
C ASP A 110 -11.52 16.61 -9.89
N LYS A 111 -11.33 15.76 -8.87
CA LYS A 111 -10.78 16.15 -7.57
C LYS A 111 -9.41 15.54 -7.34
N HIS A 112 -8.53 16.37 -6.79
CA HIS A 112 -7.22 15.97 -6.27
C HIS A 112 -7.20 16.19 -4.76
N ALA A 113 -6.42 15.37 -4.04
CA ALA A 113 -6.20 15.50 -2.61
C ALA A 113 -4.71 15.33 -2.28
N ILE A 114 -4.29 15.87 -1.14
CA ILE A 114 -2.92 15.71 -0.62
C ILE A 114 -3.02 14.96 0.70
N GLY A 115 -2.76 13.66 0.66
CA GLY A 115 -2.63 12.84 1.86
C GLY A 115 -1.31 13.08 2.57
N ILE A 116 -1.35 13.40 3.86
CA ILE A 116 -0.19 13.54 4.74
C ILE A 116 -0.19 12.40 5.75
N LEU A 117 0.87 11.58 5.73
CA LEU A 117 1.12 10.55 6.73
C LEU A 117 2.34 10.94 7.57
N ASN A 118 2.15 11.05 8.89
CA ASN A 118 3.24 11.30 9.84
C ASN A 118 2.97 10.61 11.19
N SER A 119 3.75 10.92 12.23
CA SER A 119 3.61 10.32 13.56
C SER A 119 2.27 10.60 14.25
N ARG A 120 1.50 11.59 13.79
CA ARG A 120 0.13 11.89 14.26
C ARG A 120 -0.95 11.10 13.54
N GLY A 121 -0.58 10.29 12.54
CA GLY A 121 -1.50 9.51 11.72
C GLY A 121 -1.62 10.02 10.29
N PHE A 122 -2.60 9.47 9.57
CA PHE A 122 -2.94 9.87 8.21
C PHE A 122 -4.02 10.95 8.21
N LYS A 123 -3.88 11.93 7.32
CA LYS A 123 -4.90 12.94 7.03
C LYS A 123 -4.98 13.13 5.52
N LEU A 124 -6.18 12.99 4.95
CA LEU A 124 -6.48 13.25 3.54
C LEU A 124 -6.71 14.75 3.28
#